data_AF-A0A9X8ZYV7-F1
#
_entry.id   AF-A0A9X8ZYV7-F1
#
_cell.length_a   1.000
_cell.length_b   1.000
_cell.length_c   1.000
_cell.angle_alpha   90.00
_cell.angle_beta   90.00
_cell.angle_gamma   90.00
#
_symmetry.space_group_name_H-M   'P 1'
#
loop_
_entity.id
_entity.type
_entity.pdbx_description
1 polymer ?
#
loop_
_entity_poly.entity_id
_entity_poly.type
_entity_poly.pdbx_seq_one_letter_code
_entity_poly.pdbx_strand_id
1 'polypeptide(L)'
;IVGVESVMAEAELMSMAFELFQTLNLEITIQYNNRKLLNGILQAINIPTELTSDVILSLDKIEKIGIDGVRKDVLERGISEEMADTIC
;
A
#
# COMPACT_ATOMS: atom_id res chain seq x y z
N ILE A 1 12.40 -0.76 -15.07
CA ILE A 1 13.33 -1.70 -15.74
C ILE A 1 12.49 -2.90 -16.17
N VAL A 2 12.51 -3.29 -17.45
CA VAL A 2 11.71 -4.42 -17.95
C VAL A 2 12.61 -5.65 -18.05
N GLY A 3 12.12 -6.83 -17.63
CA GLY A 3 12.86 -8.09 -17.74
C GLY A 3 13.74 -8.47 -16.56
N VAL A 4 13.62 -7.77 -15.42
CA VAL A 4 14.29 -8.14 -14.16
C VAL A 4 13.24 -8.66 -13.19
N GLU A 5 13.37 -9.91 -12.76
CA GLU A 5 12.42 -10.56 -11.83
C GLU A 5 12.72 -10.26 -10.35
N SER A 6 13.90 -9.72 -10.05
CA SER A 6 14.34 -9.48 -8.68
C SER A 6 14.02 -8.07 -8.18
N VAL A 7 13.90 -7.94 -6.85
CA VAL A 7 13.72 -6.65 -6.14
C VAL A 7 14.88 -5.67 -6.32
N MET A 8 15.96 -6.11 -6.97
CA MET A 8 17.13 -5.27 -7.25
C MET A 8 16.77 -4.12 -8.18
N ALA A 9 15.84 -4.33 -9.11
CA ALA A 9 15.39 -3.29 -10.01
C ALA A 9 14.71 -2.13 -9.26
N GLU A 10 13.84 -2.45 -8.29
CA GLU A 10 13.21 -1.43 -7.44
C GLU A 10 14.22 -0.73 -6.55
N ALA A 11 15.20 -1.46 -5.98
CA ALA A 11 16.26 -0.87 -5.18
C ALA A 11 17.13 0.12 -5.98
N GLU A 12 17.48 -0.23 -7.22
CA GLU A 12 18.21 0.65 -8.13
C GLU A 12 17.43 1.94 -8.42
N LEU A 13 16.14 1.82 -8.71
CA LEU A 13 15.28 2.99 -8.96
C LEU A 13 15.18 3.91 -7.73
N MET A 14 15.08 3.35 -6.52
CA MET A 14 15.06 4.15 -5.30
C MET A 14 16.41 4.85 -5.06
N SER A 15 17.53 4.17 -5.33
CA SER A 15 18.87 4.76 -5.23
C SER A 15 19.05 5.91 -6.21
N MET A 16 18.66 5.72 -7.48
CA MET A 16 18.71 6.76 -8.50
C MET A 16 17.86 7.98 -8.14
N ALA A 17 16.66 7.76 -7.59
CA ALA A 17 15.82 8.85 -7.11
C ALA A 17 16.51 9.61 -5.98
N PHE A 18 17.07 8.91 -4.99
CA PHE A 18 17.77 9.52 -3.87
C PHE A 18 18.95 10.38 -4.32
N GLU A 19 19.80 9.87 -5.22
CA GLU A 19 20.92 10.61 -5.80
C GLU A 19 20.48 11.88 -6.55
N LEU A 20 19.38 11.79 -7.31
CA LEU A 20 18.82 12.93 -8.03
C LEU A 20 18.38 14.04 -7.05
N PHE A 21 17.61 13.71 -6.02
CA PHE A 21 17.12 14.68 -5.05
C PHE A 21 18.25 15.23 -4.16
N GLN A 22 19.24 14.41 -3.83
CA GLN A 22 20.45 14.85 -3.15
C GLN A 22 21.24 15.88 -3.99
N THR A 23 21.34 15.66 -5.31
CA THR A 23 22.00 16.61 -6.24
C THR A 23 21.25 17.95 -6.30
N LEU A 24 19.93 17.92 -6.14
CA LEU A 24 19.08 19.11 -6.06
C LEU A 24 19.07 19.76 -4.67
N ASN A 25 19.82 19.21 -3.71
CA ASN A 25 19.88 19.66 -2.32
C ASN A 25 18.50 19.68 -1.63
N LEU A 26 17.67 18.67 -1.94
CA LEU A 26 16.34 18.45 -1.37
C LEU A 26 16.36 17.24 -0.45
N GLU A 27 15.84 17.40 0.76
CA GLU A 27 15.60 16.28 1.67
C GLU A 27 14.31 15.56 1.28
N ILE A 28 14.40 14.24 1.07
CA ILE A 28 13.26 13.40 0.70
C ILE A 28 13.18 12.16 1.57
N THR A 29 11.98 11.60 1.67
CA THR A 29 11.73 10.28 2.26
C THR A 29 11.00 9.43 1.22
N ILE A 30 11.51 8.23 0.93
CA ILE A 30 10.86 7.28 0.02
C ILE A 30 10.07 6.30 0.87
N GLN A 31 8.74 6.29 0.70
CA GLN A 31 7.88 5.27 1.27
C GLN A 31 7.71 4.14 0.24
N TYR A 32 8.08 2.92 0.63
CA TYR A 32 7.97 1.72 -0.22
C TYR A 32 6.99 0.73 0.38
N ASN A 33 6.11 0.18 -0.46
CA ASN A 33 5.15 -0.84 -0.04
C ASN A 33 5.14 -2.00 -1.05
N ASN A 34 5.04 -3.23 -0.54
CA ASN A 34 4.92 -4.44 -1.33
C ASN A 34 3.48 -4.95 -1.30
N ARG A 35 2.77 -4.85 -2.44
CA ARG A 35 1.38 -5.32 -2.55
C ARG A 35 1.21 -6.81 -2.24
N LYS A 36 2.21 -7.66 -2.52
CA LYS A 36 2.15 -9.10 -2.20
C LYS A 36 2.18 -9.33 -0.68
N LEU A 37 2.99 -8.55 0.04
CA LEU A 37 3.01 -8.59 1.50
C LEU A 37 1.67 -8.13 2.07
N LEU A 38 1.15 -7.00 1.59
CA LEU A 38 -0.15 -6.50 2.01
C LEU A 38 -1.27 -7.51 1.74
N ASN A 39 -1.30 -8.12 0.56
CA ASN A 39 -2.21 -9.23 0.25
C ASN A 39 -2.08 -10.38 1.25
N GLY A 40 -0.85 -10.78 1.60
CA GLY A 40 -0.62 -11.85 2.58
C GLY A 40 -1.13 -11.52 3.98
N ILE A 41 -0.98 -10.26 4.41
CA ILE A 41 -1.53 -9.79 5.69
C ILE A 41 -3.06 -9.83 5.67
N LEU A 42 -3.69 -9.34 4.60
CA LEU A 42 -5.15 -9.35 4.44
C LEU A 42 -5.73 -10.77 4.41
N GLN A 43 -5.02 -11.71 3.79
CA GLN A 43 -5.38 -13.14 3.83
C GLN A 43 -5.27 -13.73 5.23
N ALA A 44 -4.23 -13.35 6.00
CA ALA A 44 -4.04 -13.84 7.37
C ALA A 44 -5.16 -13.40 8.32
N ILE A 45 -5.83 -12.28 8.04
CA ILE A 45 -7.00 -11.79 8.79
C ILE A 45 -8.34 -12.22 8.17
N ASN A 46 -8.32 -13.25 7.30
CA ASN A 46 -9.51 -13.85 6.67
C ASN A 46 -10.34 -12.92 5.77
N ILE A 47 -9.73 -11.89 5.17
CA ILE A 47 -10.42 -11.10 4.15
C ILE A 47 -10.56 -11.95 2.87
N PRO A 48 -11.76 -11.98 2.26
CA PRO A 48 -11.96 -12.66 0.99
C PRO A 48 -10.99 -12.16 -0.09
N THR A 49 -10.37 -13.08 -0.83
CA THR A 49 -9.45 -12.75 -1.92
C THR A 49 -10.08 -11.81 -2.95
N GLU A 50 -11.39 -11.94 -3.19
CA GLU A 50 -12.16 -11.11 -4.10
C GLU A 50 -12.21 -9.64 -3.66
N LEU A 51 -12.25 -9.38 -2.34
CA LEU A 51 -12.31 -8.04 -1.76
C LEU A 51 -10.93 -7.45 -1.45
N THR A 52 -9.88 -8.27 -1.49
CA THR A 52 -8.51 -7.84 -1.13
C THR A 52 -8.03 -6.67 -1.97
N SER A 53 -8.28 -6.70 -3.29
CA SER A 53 -7.85 -5.61 -4.18
C SER A 53 -8.58 -4.30 -3.87
N ASP A 54 -9.87 -4.39 -3.55
CA ASP A 54 -10.68 -3.24 -3.18
C ASP A 54 -10.22 -2.62 -1.86
N VAL A 55 -9.95 -3.45 -0.85
CA VAL A 55 -9.41 -3.00 0.44
C VAL A 55 -8.07 -2.28 0.26
N ILE A 56 -7.17 -2.80 -0.58
CA ILE A 56 -5.88 -2.14 -0.86
C ILE A 56 -6.09 -0.76 -1.48
N LEU A 57 -7.05 -0.61 -2.40
CA LEU A 57 -7.40 0.68 -2.99
C LEU A 57 -8.02 1.63 -1.97
N SER A 58 -8.78 1.12 -0.99
CA SER A 58 -9.31 1.93 0.11
C SER A 58 -8.20 2.39 1.05
N LEU A 59 -7.27 1.52 1.41
CA LEU A 59 -6.11 1.83 2.26
C LEU A 59 -5.19 2.90 1.65
N ASP A 60 -5.03 2.90 0.32
CA ASP A 60 -4.28 3.96 -0.40
C ASP A 60 -4.91 5.35 -0.22
N LYS A 61 -6.19 5.43 0.12
CA LYS A 61 -6.88 6.70 0.37
C LYS A 61 -6.69 7.22 1.80
N ILE A 62 -6.04 6.49 2.73
CA ILE A 62 -5.90 6.90 4.14
C ILE A 62 -5.34 8.32 4.24
N GLU A 63 -4.29 8.64 3.47
CA GLU A 63 -3.68 9.97 3.49
C GLU A 63 -4.62 11.09 2.98
N LYS A 64 -5.64 10.74 2.19
CA LYS A 64 -6.56 11.70 1.57
C LYS A 64 -7.88 11.87 2.34
N ILE A 65 -8.47 10.78 2.81
CA ILE A 65 -9.82 10.78 3.43
C ILE A 65 -9.82 10.43 4.92
N GLY A 66 -8.66 10.12 5.49
CA GLY A 66 -8.51 9.74 6.89
C GLY A 66 -9.04 8.33 7.19
N ILE A 67 -8.81 7.87 8.42
CA ILE A 67 -9.14 6.50 8.83
C ILE A 67 -10.64 6.24 8.90
N ASP A 68 -11.43 7.23 9.36
CA ASP A 68 -12.89 7.14 9.39
C ASP A 68 -13.49 7.05 7.98
N GLY A 69 -12.91 7.81 7.03
CA GLY A 69 -13.32 7.78 5.63
C GLY A 69 -13.02 6.44 4.97
N VAL A 70 -11.87 5.85 5.28
CA VAL A 70 -11.49 4.51 4.81
C VAL A 70 -12.36 3.43 5.45
N ARG A 71 -12.63 3.49 6.76
CA ARG A 71 -13.56 2.58 7.45
C ARG A 71 -14.92 2.57 6.77
N LYS A 72 -15.46 3.75 6.42
CA LYS A 72 -16.71 3.85 5.68
C LYS A 72 -16.62 3.23 4.27
N ASP A 73 -15.57 3.51 3.51
CA ASP A 73 -15.37 2.99 2.14
C ASP A 73 -15.26 1.45 2.14
N VAL A 74 -14.59 0.84 3.13
CA VAL A 74 -14.49 -0.64 3.23
C VAL A 74 -15.80 -1.29 3.67
N LEU A 75 -16.56 -0.66 4.58
CA LEU A 75 -17.88 -1.14 4.99
C LEU A 75 -18.88 -1.09 3.83
N GLU A 76 -18.88 -0.01 3.04
CA GLU A 76 -19.72 0.11 1.83
C GLU A 76 -19.39 -0.95 0.76
N ARG A 77 -18.17 -1.49 0.78
CA ARG A 77 -17.71 -2.57 -0.10
C ARG A 77 -18.04 -3.97 0.42
N GLY A 78 -18.74 -4.07 1.55
CA GLY A 78 -19.20 -5.35 2.10
C GLY A 78 -18.21 -6.04 3.03
N ILE A 79 -17.18 -5.34 3.53
CA ILE A 79 -16.34 -5.82 4.63
C ILE A 79 -17.14 -5.73 5.94
N SER A 80 -17.01 -6.72 6.83
CA SER A 80 -17.69 -6.72 8.13
C SER A 80 -17.10 -5.67 9.08
N GLU A 81 -17.88 -5.20 10.05
CA GLU A 81 -17.41 -4.31 11.12
C GLU A 81 -16.17 -4.86 11.84
N GLU A 82 -16.18 -6.15 12.19
CA GLU A 82 -15.05 -6.81 12.88
C GLU A 82 -13.75 -6.76 12.06
N MET A 83 -13.85 -6.99 10.75
CA MET A 83 -12.71 -6.92 9.84
C MET A 83 -12.26 -5.48 9.63
N ALA A 84 -13.20 -4.54 9.50
CA ALA A 84 -12.90 -3.12 9.34
C ALA A 84 -12.11 -2.57 10.54
N ASP A 85 -12.49 -2.94 11.77
CA ASP A 85 -11.78 -2.56 13.00
C ASP A 85 -10.41 -3.24 13.16
N THR A 86 -10.17 -4.35 12.46
CA THR A 86 -8.85 -5.01 12.45
C THR A 86 -7.88 -4.33 11.48
N ILE A 87 -8.41 -3.68 10.44
CA ILE A 87 -7.64 -3.06 9.36
C ILE A 87 -7.38 -1.57 9.63
N CYS A 88 -8.36 -0.87 10.22
CA CYS A 88 -8.36 0.57 10.48
C CYS A 88 -8.19 0.81 11.98
#